data_AF-A0A923B900-F1
#
_entry.id   AF-A0A923B900-F1
#
_cell.length_a   1.000
_cell.length_b   1.000
_cell.length_c   1.000
_cell.angle_alpha   90.00
_cell.angle_beta   90.00
_cell.angle_gamma   90.00
#
_symmetry.space_group_name_H-M   'P 1'
#
loop_
_entity.id
_entity.type
_entity.pdbx_description
1 polymer ?
#
loop_
_entity_poly.entity_id
_entity_poly.type
_entity_poly.pdbx_seq_one_letter_code
_entity_poly.pdbx_strand_id
1 'polypeptide(L)'
;MNTPIAFTPAATLGRRRFLGATATAFAALSASGCMTRSATTATPRAAAGGFAGYGALVPDPAGLLDLPEGFSYRVISRLGAAMDDGGTVPDRADGMGCFALGNGEIALVRNHELQPRHDAGGPIAKGFGKRNGEFVSGGTTTIVLDAATLNV
;
A
#
# COMPACT_ATOMS: atom_id res chain seq x y z
N MET A 1 23.47 -67.97 -17.82
CA MET A 1 24.53 -67.05 -18.30
C MET A 1 23.96 -65.64 -18.19
N ASN A 2 24.41 -64.84 -17.21
CA ASN A 2 23.94 -63.46 -17.05
C ASN A 2 25.17 -62.54 -17.03
N THR A 3 25.23 -61.65 -18.02
CA THR A 3 26.25 -60.61 -18.20
C THR A 3 26.10 -59.53 -17.12
N PRO A 4 27.19 -59.03 -16.49
CA PRO A 4 27.10 -57.85 -15.66
C PRO A 4 27.01 -56.59 -16.54
N ILE A 5 26.00 -55.77 -16.29
CA ILE A 5 25.84 -54.45 -16.87
C ILE A 5 26.82 -53.50 -16.17
N ALA A 6 27.73 -52.91 -16.93
CA ALA A 6 28.65 -51.90 -16.41
C ALA A 6 27.88 -50.62 -16.05
N PHE A 7 27.82 -50.30 -14.75
CA PHE A 7 27.37 -49.00 -14.29
C PHE A 7 28.41 -47.96 -14.66
N THR A 8 28.06 -47.04 -15.56
CA THR A 8 28.86 -45.84 -15.82
C THR A 8 28.77 -44.94 -14.57
N PRO A 9 29.88 -44.56 -13.92
CA PRO A 9 29.80 -43.63 -12.81
C PRO A 9 29.29 -42.28 -13.33
N ALA A 10 28.19 -41.80 -12.76
CA ALA A 10 27.74 -40.43 -12.95
C ALA A 10 28.89 -39.49 -12.56
N ALA A 11 29.23 -38.55 -13.45
CA ALA A 11 30.36 -37.65 -13.28
C ALA A 11 30.31 -36.96 -11.91
N THR A 12 31.24 -37.29 -11.02
CA THR A 12 31.32 -36.69 -9.68
C THR A 12 31.75 -35.24 -9.83
N LEU A 13 30.83 -34.30 -9.55
CA LEU A 13 31.10 -32.88 -9.66
C LEU A 13 32.01 -32.42 -8.51
N GLY A 14 33.33 -32.41 -8.75
CA GLY A 14 34.31 -32.04 -7.75
C GLY A 14 34.20 -30.57 -7.31
N ARG A 15 34.47 -30.29 -6.03
CA ARG A 15 34.36 -28.95 -5.39
C ARG A 15 35.04 -27.83 -6.20
N ARG A 16 36.22 -28.09 -6.76
CA ARG A 16 36.94 -27.13 -7.62
C ARG A 16 36.23 -26.85 -8.95
N ARG A 17 35.61 -27.86 -9.56
CA ARG A 17 34.83 -27.69 -10.81
C ARG A 17 33.50 -26.99 -10.54
N PHE A 18 32.87 -27.27 -9.41
CA PHE A 18 31.67 -26.55 -8.97
C PHE A 18 31.97 -25.08 -8.72
N LEU A 19 33.02 -24.74 -7.95
CA LEU A 19 33.43 -23.35 -7.70
C LEU A 19 33.83 -22.62 -8.99
N GLY A 20 34.53 -23.30 -9.90
CA GLY A 20 34.90 -22.72 -11.20
C GLY A 20 33.67 -22.42 -12.06
N ALA A 21 32.73 -23.36 -12.14
CA ALA A 21 31.50 -23.21 -12.92
C ALA A 21 30.54 -22.16 -12.34
N THR A 22 30.43 -22.06 -11.01
CA THR A 22 29.62 -21.00 -10.38
C THR A 22 30.26 -19.63 -10.58
N ALA A 23 31.58 -19.51 -10.42
CA ALA A 23 32.29 -18.23 -10.65
C ALA A 23 32.12 -17.71 -12.09
N THR A 24 32.21 -18.59 -13.10
CA THR A 24 31.98 -18.20 -14.50
C THR A 24 30.51 -17.85 -14.77
N ALA A 25 29.55 -18.57 -14.17
CA ALA A 25 28.13 -18.24 -14.30
C ALA A 25 27.80 -16.86 -13.70
N PHE A 26 28.33 -16.52 -12.53
CA PHE A 26 28.16 -15.20 -11.91
C PHE A 26 28.88 -14.09 -12.70
N ALA A 27 30.08 -14.35 -13.23
CA ALA A 27 30.78 -13.41 -14.10
C ALA A 27 30.02 -13.15 -15.40
N ALA A 28 29.49 -14.20 -16.03
CA ALA A 28 28.65 -14.09 -17.22
C ALA A 28 27.37 -13.30 -16.92
N LEU A 29 26.67 -13.59 -15.82
CA LEU A 29 25.47 -12.85 -15.40
C LEU A 29 25.74 -11.36 -15.14
N SER A 30 26.91 -11.05 -14.56
CA SER A 30 27.35 -9.67 -14.33
C SER A 30 27.65 -8.94 -15.65
N ALA A 31 28.29 -9.61 -16.60
CA ALA A 31 28.60 -9.08 -17.93
C ALA A 31 27.36 -8.97 -18.85
N SER A 32 26.35 -9.83 -18.67
CA SER A 32 25.09 -9.81 -19.42
C SER A 32 24.20 -8.60 -19.10
N GLY A 33 24.59 -7.73 -18.17
CA GLY A 33 23.82 -6.53 -17.81
C GLY A 33 22.53 -6.85 -17.03
N CYS A 34 22.39 -8.07 -16.51
CA CYS A 34 21.27 -8.51 -15.68
C CYS A 34 21.47 -8.17 -14.19
N MET A 35 22.57 -7.51 -13.82
CA MET A 35 22.56 -6.77 -12.56
C MET A 35 21.49 -5.70 -12.69
N THR A 36 20.46 -5.80 -11.85
CA THR A 36 19.49 -4.73 -11.65
C THR A 36 20.27 -3.44 -11.52
N ARG A 37 20.20 -2.58 -12.54
CA ARG A 37 20.68 -1.21 -12.44
C ARG A 37 19.98 -0.65 -11.22
N SER A 38 20.73 -0.46 -10.13
CA SER A 38 20.22 0.27 -8.98
C SER A 38 19.66 1.57 -9.52
N ALA A 39 18.36 1.74 -9.28
CA ALA A 39 17.56 2.86 -9.75
C ALA A 39 18.23 4.16 -9.32
N THR A 40 19.03 4.73 -10.20
CA THR A 40 19.57 6.08 -10.08
C THR A 40 19.46 6.69 -11.47
N THR A 41 18.78 7.83 -11.50
CA THR A 41 18.34 8.59 -12.66
C THR A 41 17.23 7.92 -13.49
N ALA A 42 15.99 8.05 -13.02
CA ALA A 42 14.85 8.14 -13.93
C ALA A 42 15.12 9.30 -14.90
N THR A 43 15.51 8.98 -16.14
CA THR A 43 15.39 9.94 -17.24
C THR A 43 13.90 10.16 -17.47
N PRO A 44 13.40 11.40 -17.42
CA PRO A 44 12.00 11.64 -17.72
C PRO A 44 11.78 11.25 -19.18
N ARG A 45 11.01 10.19 -19.40
CA ARG A 45 10.44 9.89 -20.71
C ARG A 45 9.54 11.07 -21.02
N ALA A 46 10.02 11.98 -21.86
CA ALA A 46 9.21 13.07 -22.40
C ALA A 46 7.99 12.43 -23.04
N ALA A 47 6.86 12.49 -22.33
CA ALA A 47 5.57 12.15 -22.88
C ALA A 47 5.32 13.14 -24.01
N ALA A 48 5.51 12.69 -25.26
CA ALA A 48 5.12 13.45 -26.43
C ALA A 48 3.61 13.73 -26.30
N GLY A 49 3.27 15.00 -26.04
CA GLY A 49 1.89 15.49 -25.79
C GLY A 49 1.50 15.67 -24.32
N GLY A 50 2.46 15.72 -23.39
CA GLY A 50 2.21 15.62 -21.95
C GLY A 50 1.59 16.84 -21.28
N PHE A 51 0.54 16.59 -20.48
CA PHE A 51 0.11 17.44 -19.38
C PHE A 51 1.34 17.96 -18.61
N ALA A 52 1.45 19.28 -18.44
CA ALA A 52 2.60 19.94 -17.80
C ALA A 52 2.72 19.65 -16.28
N GLY A 53 1.89 18.77 -15.72
CA GLY A 53 1.81 18.56 -14.28
C GLY A 53 1.17 19.76 -13.58
N TYR A 54 1.17 19.71 -12.25
CA TYR A 54 0.79 20.84 -11.39
C TYR A 54 2.01 21.62 -10.87
N GLY A 55 3.21 21.33 -11.38
CA GLY A 55 4.47 21.86 -10.86
C GLY A 55 5.14 20.95 -9.83
N ALA A 56 6.23 21.43 -9.23
CA ALA A 56 6.96 20.72 -8.18
C ALA A 56 6.19 20.74 -6.85
N LEU A 57 6.36 19.70 -6.04
CA LEU A 57 5.78 19.65 -4.69
C LEU A 57 6.57 20.56 -3.75
N VAL A 58 5.85 21.31 -2.93
CA VAL A 58 6.40 22.13 -1.85
C VAL A 58 6.35 21.32 -0.56
N PRO A 59 7.49 21.15 0.15
CA PRO A 59 7.52 20.43 1.42
C PRO A 59 6.56 21.03 2.44
N ASP A 60 5.71 20.20 3.03
CA ASP A 60 4.80 20.58 4.09
C ASP A 60 5.56 20.66 5.43
N PRO A 61 5.58 21.81 6.13
CA PRO A 61 6.19 21.91 7.46
C PRO A 61 5.59 20.95 8.50
N ALA A 62 4.32 20.55 8.33
CA ALA A 62 3.67 19.56 9.20
C ALA A 62 3.96 18.12 8.79
N GLY A 63 4.59 17.90 7.62
CA GLY A 63 4.98 16.58 7.12
C GLY A 63 3.82 15.66 6.77
N LEU A 64 2.64 16.20 6.44
CA LEU A 64 1.47 15.39 6.07
C LEU A 64 1.38 15.18 4.56
N LEU A 65 1.33 16.27 3.78
CA LEU A 65 1.18 16.21 2.33
C LEU A 65 1.92 17.35 1.66
N ASP A 66 3.00 17.01 0.94
CA ASP A 66 3.67 17.94 0.04
C ASP A 66 2.76 18.18 -1.18
N LEU A 67 2.39 19.43 -1.42
CA LEU A 67 1.47 19.83 -2.49
C LEU A 67 2.14 20.83 -3.44
N PRO A 68 1.72 20.89 -4.72
CA PRO A 68 2.18 21.94 -5.61
C PRO A 68 1.73 23.34 -5.14
N GLU A 69 2.41 24.37 -5.63
CA GLU A 69 2.04 25.76 -5.35
C GLU A 69 0.57 26.05 -5.73
N GLY A 70 -0.15 26.75 -4.87
CA GLY A 70 -1.58 27.08 -5.05
C GLY A 70 -2.56 26.00 -4.58
N PHE A 71 -2.08 24.82 -4.16
CA PHE A 71 -2.90 23.79 -3.55
C PHE A 71 -2.85 23.86 -2.01
N SER A 72 -3.92 23.42 -1.37
CA SER A 72 -4.02 23.32 0.09
C SER A 72 -4.83 22.10 0.49
N TYR A 73 -4.58 21.58 1.69
CA TYR A 73 -5.38 20.54 2.29
C TYR A 73 -5.96 21.00 3.65
N ARG A 74 -6.99 20.31 4.11
CA ARG A 74 -7.49 20.40 5.48
C ARG A 74 -7.68 19.00 6.03
N VAL A 75 -7.22 18.80 7.26
CA VAL A 75 -7.47 17.55 7.98
C VAL A 75 -8.87 17.59 8.56
N ILE A 76 -9.75 16.75 8.02
CA ILE A 76 -11.15 16.64 8.46
C ILE A 76 -11.38 15.53 9.49
N SER A 77 -10.43 14.61 9.66
CA SER A 77 -10.53 13.50 10.61
C SER A 77 -9.15 12.89 10.85
N ARG A 78 -8.90 12.46 12.09
CA ARG A 78 -7.63 11.86 12.53
C ARG A 78 -7.93 10.60 13.33
N LEU A 79 -7.04 9.62 13.24
CA LEU A 79 -7.05 8.41 14.07
C LEU A 79 -7.27 8.76 15.55
N GLY A 80 -8.21 8.08 16.20
CA GLY A 80 -8.50 8.23 17.62
C GLY A 80 -9.27 9.49 18.00
N ALA A 81 -9.59 10.38 17.05
CA ALA A 81 -10.47 11.51 17.32
C ALA A 81 -11.88 10.99 17.70
N ALA A 82 -12.53 11.66 18.65
CA ALA A 82 -13.89 11.32 19.05
C ALA A 82 -14.88 11.51 17.89
N MET A 83 -15.90 10.65 17.85
CA MET A 83 -17.02 10.70 16.92
C MET A 83 -18.32 10.95 17.69
N ASP A 84 -19.33 11.46 16.98
CA ASP A 84 -20.62 11.86 17.60
C ASP A 84 -21.47 10.67 18.08
N ASP A 85 -21.14 9.46 17.62
CA ASP A 85 -21.75 8.21 18.09
C ASP A 85 -21.14 7.67 19.39
N GLY A 86 -20.18 8.40 19.97
CA GLY A 86 -19.45 8.02 21.18
C GLY A 86 -18.25 7.10 20.94
N GLY A 87 -18.00 6.72 19.68
CA GLY A 87 -16.79 6.03 19.26
C GLY A 87 -15.61 6.98 19.00
N THR A 88 -14.57 6.43 18.40
CA THR A 88 -13.39 7.14 17.91
C THR A 88 -13.05 6.67 16.51
N VAL A 89 -12.39 7.53 15.73
CA VAL A 89 -11.99 7.20 14.36
C VAL A 89 -11.02 6.01 14.38
N PRO A 90 -11.37 4.87 13.73
CA PRO A 90 -10.51 3.70 13.72
C PRO A 90 -9.28 3.87 12.82
N ASP A 91 -8.30 2.99 12.97
CA ASP A 91 -7.07 2.98 12.16
C ASP A 91 -7.34 2.45 10.73
N ARG A 92 -6.29 2.42 9.89
CA ARG A 92 -6.29 1.79 8.55
C ARG A 92 -7.41 2.27 7.64
N ALA A 93 -7.62 3.58 7.67
CA ALA A 93 -8.41 4.29 6.68
C ALA A 93 -7.97 3.89 5.26
N ASP A 94 -8.93 3.51 4.44
CA ASP A 94 -8.72 3.08 3.06
C ASP A 94 -9.72 3.80 2.14
N GLY A 95 -10.18 3.13 1.07
CA GLY A 95 -11.08 3.62 0.06
C GLY A 95 -12.29 4.33 0.65
N MET A 96 -12.69 5.40 -0.03
CA MET A 96 -13.75 6.29 0.42
C MET A 96 -14.62 6.74 -0.74
N GLY A 97 -15.87 7.09 -0.45
CA GLY A 97 -16.83 7.62 -1.42
C GLY A 97 -17.67 8.74 -0.83
N CYS A 98 -17.94 9.75 -1.64
CA CYS A 98 -18.82 10.86 -1.28
C CYS A 98 -20.21 10.66 -1.87
N PHE A 99 -21.23 10.83 -1.04
CA PHE A 99 -22.63 10.74 -1.43
C PHE A 99 -23.34 12.02 -1.03
N ALA A 100 -24.09 12.63 -1.95
CA ALA A 100 -24.94 13.77 -1.59
C ALA A 100 -26.10 13.28 -0.72
N LEU A 101 -26.29 13.91 0.44
CA LEU A 101 -27.41 13.63 1.34
C LEU A 101 -28.64 14.50 1.03
N GLY A 102 -28.46 15.56 0.22
CA GLY A 102 -29.43 16.64 0.09
C GLY A 102 -29.17 17.74 1.12
N ASN A 103 -29.96 18.81 1.10
CA ASN A 103 -29.89 19.92 2.05
C ASN A 103 -28.52 20.60 2.20
N GLY A 104 -27.64 20.49 1.20
CA GLY A 104 -26.29 21.03 1.27
C GLY A 104 -25.33 20.16 2.09
N GLU A 105 -25.60 18.87 2.26
CA GLU A 105 -24.73 17.95 3.01
C GLU A 105 -24.16 16.83 2.12
N ILE A 106 -22.95 16.38 2.49
CA ILE A 106 -22.23 15.26 1.86
C ILE A 106 -21.90 14.24 2.93
N ALA A 107 -22.22 12.96 2.69
CA ALA A 107 -21.68 11.84 3.44
C ALA A 107 -20.39 11.34 2.77
N LEU A 108 -19.26 11.53 3.43
CA LEU A 108 -18.01 10.86 3.10
C LEU A 108 -17.94 9.54 3.87
N VAL A 109 -18.19 8.42 3.19
CA VAL A 109 -18.09 7.08 3.75
C VAL A 109 -16.69 6.53 3.49
N ARG A 110 -15.99 6.12 4.55
CA ARG A 110 -14.61 5.65 4.48
C ARG A 110 -14.49 4.24 5.05
N ASN A 111 -13.87 3.35 4.29
CA ASN A 111 -13.53 2.00 4.76
C ASN A 111 -12.37 2.02 5.75
N HIS A 112 -12.36 1.04 6.66
CA HIS A 112 -11.25 0.76 7.58
C HIS A 112 -10.85 -0.71 7.45
N GLU A 113 -9.70 -1.00 6.82
CA GLU A 113 -9.18 -2.37 6.60
C GLU A 113 -8.57 -2.97 7.87
N LEU A 114 -9.40 -3.11 8.88
CA LEU A 114 -9.03 -3.67 10.17
C LEU A 114 -8.98 -5.20 10.11
N GLN A 115 -8.17 -5.75 11.01
CA GLN A 115 -8.08 -7.18 11.29
C GLN A 115 -8.60 -7.35 12.71
N PRO A 116 -9.06 -8.54 13.13
CA PRO A 116 -9.64 -8.75 14.46
C PRO A 116 -8.78 -8.34 15.67
N ARG A 117 -7.47 -8.12 15.46
CA ARG A 117 -6.52 -7.63 16.48
C ARG A 117 -6.44 -6.11 16.59
N HIS A 118 -6.98 -5.37 15.63
CA HIS A 118 -6.96 -3.91 15.61
C HIS A 118 -8.16 -3.35 16.36
N ASP A 119 -7.95 -2.20 16.98
CA ASP A 119 -8.99 -1.43 17.62
C ASP A 119 -10.04 -0.97 16.58
N ALA A 120 -11.31 -1.20 16.90
CA ALA A 120 -12.45 -0.78 16.09
C ALA A 120 -12.91 0.65 16.40
N GLY A 121 -12.22 1.34 17.30
CA GLY A 121 -12.58 2.70 17.73
C GLY A 121 -13.72 2.73 18.75
N GLY A 122 -14.06 1.60 19.37
CA GLY A 122 -15.14 1.48 20.35
C GLY A 122 -15.99 0.22 20.17
N PRO A 123 -17.04 0.05 20.98
CA PRO A 123 -17.95 -1.09 20.86
C PRO A 123 -18.68 -1.10 19.52
N ILE A 124 -18.59 -2.22 18.79
CA ILE A 124 -19.28 -2.39 17.51
C ILE A 124 -20.75 -2.72 17.78
N ALA A 125 -21.64 -1.75 17.56
CA ALA A 125 -23.08 -1.94 17.79
C ALA A 125 -23.71 -2.94 16.81
N LYS A 126 -23.24 -2.98 15.56
CA LYS A 126 -23.75 -3.84 14.48
C LYS A 126 -22.60 -4.26 13.56
N GLY A 127 -22.62 -5.52 13.12
CA GLY A 127 -21.64 -6.05 12.17
C GLY A 127 -22.13 -7.35 11.53
N PHE A 128 -21.39 -7.84 10.54
CA PHE A 128 -21.75 -9.07 9.83
C PHE A 128 -21.03 -10.30 10.39
N GLY A 129 -19.75 -10.18 10.71
CA GLY A 129 -18.92 -11.27 11.23
C GLY A 129 -18.80 -11.23 12.75
N LYS A 130 -18.82 -12.39 13.40
CA LYS A 130 -18.52 -12.53 14.83
C LYS A 130 -17.42 -13.53 15.10
N ARG A 131 -16.64 -13.29 16.15
CA ARG A 131 -15.68 -14.23 16.72
C ARG A 131 -15.88 -14.25 18.23
N ASN A 132 -16.06 -15.44 18.81
CA ASN A 132 -16.33 -15.61 20.25
C ASN A 132 -17.56 -14.83 20.76
N GLY A 133 -18.58 -14.63 19.92
CA GLY A 133 -19.80 -13.90 20.28
C GLY A 133 -19.74 -12.37 20.08
N GLU A 134 -18.54 -11.83 19.85
CA GLU A 134 -18.29 -10.40 19.60
C GLU A 134 -18.17 -10.12 18.11
N PHE A 135 -18.56 -8.93 17.65
CA PHE A 135 -18.38 -8.53 16.26
C PHE A 135 -16.90 -8.32 15.95
N VAL A 136 -16.48 -8.76 14.76
CA VAL A 136 -15.12 -8.52 14.28
C VAL A 136 -14.97 -7.06 13.84
N SER A 137 -13.79 -6.49 14.05
CA SER A 137 -13.45 -5.13 13.62
C SER A 137 -13.43 -4.99 12.10
N GLY A 138 -13.59 -3.75 11.63
CA GLY A 138 -13.66 -3.36 10.23
C GLY A 138 -14.87 -2.49 9.95
N GLY A 139 -15.27 -2.41 8.68
CA GLY A 139 -16.44 -1.64 8.26
C GLY A 139 -16.08 -0.20 7.91
N THR A 140 -17.04 0.71 8.09
CA THR A 140 -16.92 2.09 7.64
C THR A 140 -17.18 3.10 8.75
N THR A 141 -16.53 4.25 8.65
CA THR A 141 -16.96 5.48 9.31
C THR A 141 -17.60 6.41 8.29
N THR A 142 -18.49 7.29 8.75
CA THR A 142 -19.12 8.31 7.91
C THR A 142 -18.85 9.68 8.52
N ILE A 143 -18.38 10.61 7.69
CA ILE A 143 -18.24 12.02 8.05
C ILE A 143 -19.32 12.77 7.28
N VAL A 144 -20.14 13.54 7.97
CA VAL A 144 -21.09 14.47 7.35
C VAL A 144 -20.35 15.79 7.15
N LEU A 145 -20.41 16.32 5.94
CA LEU A 145 -19.76 17.57 5.57
C LEU A 145 -20.80 18.56 5.03
N ASP A 146 -20.68 19.83 5.40
CA ASP A 146 -21.35 20.91 4.68
C ASP A 146 -20.77 21.02 3.25
N ALA A 147 -21.62 21.01 2.24
CA ALA A 147 -21.24 20.93 0.83
C ALA A 147 -20.58 22.22 0.32
N ALA A 148 -20.84 23.36 0.95
CA ALA A 148 -20.29 24.65 0.54
C ALA A 148 -18.90 24.91 1.15
N THR A 149 -18.71 24.51 2.40
CA THR A 149 -17.53 24.84 3.22
C THR A 149 -16.64 23.63 3.49
N LEU A 150 -17.15 22.41 3.30
CA LEU A 150 -16.52 21.14 3.63
C LEU A 150 -16.21 21.00 5.14
N ASN A 151 -16.91 21.71 6.00
CA ASN A 151 -16.78 21.58 7.45
C ASN A 151 -17.50 20.32 7.93
N VAL A 152 -16.91 19.66 8.93
CA VAL A 152 -17.51 18.54 9.67
C VAL A 152 -18.46 19.09 10.72
#